data_AF-F0YHI0-F1
#
_entry.id   AF-F0YHI0-F1
#
_cell.length_a   1.000
_cell.length_b   1.000
_cell.length_c   1.000
_cell.angle_alpha   90.00
_cell.angle_beta   90.00
_cell.angle_gamma   90.00
#
_symmetry.space_group_name_H-M   'P 1'
#
loop_
_entity.id
_entity.type
_entity.pdbx_description
1 polymer ?
#
loop_
_entity_poly.entity_id
_entity_poly.type
_entity_poly.pdbx_seq_one_letter_code
_entity_poly.pdbx_strand_id
1 'polypeptide(L)'
;MQAMYEKFASASFGRCPRAFCCGQPALPVGRSDMPRNYTVHVFCPMCRDIFTPRSSRSASIDGAYFGTTFPHLFMMTFPELIPHHVSQPFVPRVFGFRIHKSSPYHAAIVTSSGAIKRRSKVSRRAKAL
;
A
#
# COMPACT_ATOMS: atom_id res chain seq x y z
N MET A 1 -0.85 -23.49 -9.17
CA MET A 1 -1.66 -22.53 -8.38
C MET A 1 -2.20 -23.13 -7.07
N GLN A 2 -2.61 -24.41 -7.05
CA GLN A 2 -3.15 -25.05 -5.84
C GLN A 2 -2.25 -24.95 -4.59
N ALA A 3 -0.95 -25.20 -4.71
CA ALA A 3 -0.02 -25.06 -3.59
C ALA A 3 0.04 -23.62 -3.01
N MET A 4 -0.20 -22.60 -3.84
CA MET A 4 -0.27 -21.22 -3.35
C MET A 4 -1.62 -20.94 -2.69
N TYR A 5 -2.70 -21.57 -3.16
CA TYR A 5 -4.01 -21.50 -2.54
C TYR A 5 -3.97 -22.02 -1.10
N GLU A 6 -3.38 -23.19 -0.87
CA GLU A 6 -3.25 -23.77 0.49
C GLU A 6 -2.42 -22.87 1.42
N LYS A 7 -1.33 -22.29 0.90
CA LYS A 7 -0.52 -21.32 1.64
C LYS A 7 -1.26 -20.02 1.94
N PHE A 8 -2.10 -19.55 1.01
CA PHE A 8 -2.93 -18.37 1.20
C PHE A 8 -4.02 -18.62 2.25
N ALA A 9 -4.71 -19.76 2.16
CA ALA A 9 -5.75 -20.18 3.10
C ALA A 9 -5.22 -20.30 4.54
N SER A 10 -3.99 -20.80 4.70
CA SER A 10 -3.29 -20.86 5.99
C SER A 10 -2.63 -19.55 6.41
N ALA A 11 -2.73 -18.48 5.62
CA ALA A 11 -2.06 -17.20 5.83
C ALA A 11 -0.52 -17.29 5.97
N SER A 12 0.09 -18.26 5.29
CA SER A 12 1.54 -18.54 5.35
C SER A 12 2.41 -17.39 4.82
N PHE A 13 1.86 -16.56 3.92
CA PHE A 13 2.54 -15.36 3.40
C PHE A 13 2.44 -14.15 4.33
N GLY A 14 1.71 -14.30 5.44
CA GLY A 14 1.40 -13.23 6.37
C GLY A 14 0.05 -12.59 6.12
N ARG A 15 -0.19 -11.50 6.86
CA ARG A 15 -1.47 -10.80 6.91
C ARG A 15 -1.25 -9.30 6.69
N CYS A 16 -2.30 -8.63 6.22
CA CYS A 16 -2.27 -7.20 6.01
C CYS A 16 -1.93 -6.44 7.31
N PRO A 17 -0.98 -5.49 7.27
CA PRO A 17 -0.63 -4.70 8.46
C PRO A 17 -1.66 -3.61 8.79
N ARG A 18 -2.58 -3.26 7.87
CA ARG A 18 -3.64 -2.28 8.16
C ARG A 18 -4.62 -2.82 9.18
N ALA A 19 -4.86 -2.04 10.23
CA ALA A 19 -5.82 -2.38 11.29
C ALA A 19 -7.24 -2.68 10.74
N PHE A 20 -7.73 -1.86 9.81
CA PHE A 20 -9.06 -2.01 9.21
C PHE A 20 -9.15 -3.05 8.09
N CYS A 21 -8.12 -3.88 7.91
CA CYS A 21 -8.19 -5.07 7.06
C CYS A 21 -8.42 -6.35 7.88
N CYS A 22 -8.62 -6.25 9.20
CA CYS A 22 -8.95 -7.37 10.09
C CYS A 22 -8.00 -8.58 9.95
N GLY A 23 -6.72 -8.33 9.66
CA GLY A 23 -5.73 -9.39 9.46
C GLY A 23 -5.98 -10.25 8.22
N GLN A 24 -6.55 -9.71 7.15
CA GLN A 24 -6.70 -10.36 5.85
C GLN A 24 -5.40 -11.08 5.40
N PRO A 25 -5.46 -12.36 4.99
CA PRO A 25 -4.34 -13.05 4.35
C PRO A 25 -3.83 -12.29 3.12
N ALA A 26 -2.51 -12.18 3.01
CA ALA A 26 -1.85 -11.48 1.92
C ALA A 26 -1.19 -12.45 0.93
N LEU A 27 -0.80 -11.96 -0.23
CA LEU A 27 -0.07 -12.71 -1.25
C LEU A 27 1.31 -12.08 -1.49
N PRO A 28 2.35 -12.86 -1.78
CA PRO A 28 3.64 -12.31 -2.17
C PRO A 28 3.54 -11.58 -3.51
N VAL A 29 4.33 -10.53 -3.69
CA VAL A 29 4.39 -9.76 -4.93
C VAL A 29 5.77 -9.14 -5.11
N GLY A 30 6.26 -9.12 -6.34
CA GLY A 30 7.43 -8.34 -6.74
C GLY A 30 7.04 -6.93 -7.16
N ARG A 31 7.88 -5.93 -6.87
CA ARG A 31 7.72 -4.57 -7.44
C ARG A 31 8.32 -4.43 -8.84
N SER A 32 9.13 -5.40 -9.25
CA SER A 32 9.79 -5.48 -10.54
C SER A 32 10.02 -6.94 -10.86
N ASP A 33 10.00 -7.29 -12.15
CA ASP A 33 10.37 -8.61 -12.65
C ASP A 33 11.89 -8.72 -12.92
N MET A 34 12.65 -7.64 -12.71
CA MET A 34 14.11 -7.66 -12.79
C MET A 34 14.73 -8.12 -11.46
N PRO A 35 15.59 -9.16 -11.47
CA PRO A 35 16.28 -9.63 -10.27
C PRO A 35 17.17 -8.55 -9.63
N ARG A 36 17.38 -8.68 -8.31
CA ARG A 36 18.22 -7.83 -7.43
C ARG A 36 17.81 -6.36 -7.36
N ASN A 37 16.59 -6.03 -7.78
CA ASN A 37 16.08 -4.66 -7.73
C ASN A 37 15.33 -4.38 -6.42
N TYR A 38 14.33 -5.23 -6.12
CA TYR A 38 13.52 -5.11 -4.92
C TYR A 38 13.29 -6.49 -4.30
N THR A 39 13.20 -6.52 -2.97
CA THR A 39 12.83 -7.72 -2.23
C THR A 39 11.31 -7.94 -2.31
N VAL A 40 10.87 -9.14 -1.94
CA VAL A 40 9.45 -9.51 -1.97
C VAL A 40 8.63 -8.60 -1.06
N HIS A 41 7.46 -8.20 -1.54
CA HIS A 41 6.47 -7.47 -0.79
C HIS A 41 5.21 -8.33 -0.66
N VAL A 42 4.24 -7.88 0.13
CA VAL A 42 2.95 -8.55 0.29
C VAL A 42 1.81 -7.65 -0.19
N PHE A 43 0.97 -8.19 -1.06
CA PHE A 43 -0.24 -7.57 -1.57
C PHE A 43 -1.45 -7.99 -0.72
N CYS A 44 -2.24 -7.02 -0.28
CA CYS A 44 -3.49 -7.28 0.43
C CYS A 44 -4.70 -7.17 -0.52
N PRO A 45 -5.52 -8.22 -0.69
CA PRO A 45 -6.69 -8.16 -1.57
C PRO A 45 -7.83 -7.29 -1.01
N MET A 46 -7.90 -7.06 0.31
CA MET A 46 -8.93 -6.21 0.95
C MET A 46 -8.73 -4.72 0.66
N CYS A 47 -7.51 -4.20 0.84
CA CYS A 47 -7.21 -2.78 0.63
C CYS A 47 -6.53 -2.48 -0.71
N ARG A 48 -6.16 -3.53 -1.46
CA ARG A 48 -5.53 -3.45 -2.79
C ARG A 48 -4.23 -2.65 -2.78
N ASP A 49 -3.43 -2.88 -1.74
CA ASP A 49 -2.18 -2.15 -1.52
C ASP A 49 -1.04 -3.11 -1.15
N ILE A 50 0.20 -2.65 -1.35
CA ILE A 50 1.43 -3.42 -1.21
C ILE A 50 2.18 -2.97 0.05
N PHE A 51 2.63 -3.94 0.84
CA PHE A 51 3.32 -3.70 2.10
C PHE A 51 4.64 -4.46 2.18
N THR A 52 5.56 -3.95 2.99
CA THR A 52 6.78 -4.67 3.35
C THR A 52 6.44 -5.82 4.31
N PRO A 53 6.95 -7.04 4.10
CA PRO A 53 6.73 -8.15 5.01
C PRO A 53 7.32 -7.84 6.40
N ARG A 54 6.65 -8.31 7.46
CA ARG A 54 7.11 -8.12 8.84
C ARG A 54 8.31 -8.99 9.21
N SER A 55 8.44 -10.16 8.57
CA SER A 55 9.52 -11.11 8.82
C SER A 55 10.79 -10.69 8.08
N SER A 56 11.89 -10.54 8.82
CA SER A 56 13.22 -10.25 8.25
C SER A 56 13.68 -11.30 7.25
N ARG A 57 13.38 -12.59 7.51
CA ARG A 57 13.66 -13.70 6.58
C ARG A 57 12.96 -13.54 5.23
N SER A 58 11.71 -13.07 5.22
CA SER A 58 11.00 -12.85 3.96
C SER A 58 11.55 -11.61 3.25
N ALA A 59 11.96 -10.59 4.00
CA ALA A 59 12.52 -9.36 3.46
C ALA A 59 13.86 -9.54 2.73
N SER A 60 14.55 -10.69 2.85
CA SER A 60 15.78 -10.98 2.08
C SER A 60 15.52 -11.73 0.77
N ILE A 61 14.29 -12.17 0.50
CA ILE A 61 13.93 -12.90 -0.72
C ILE A 61 13.69 -11.90 -1.86
N ASP A 62 14.22 -12.19 -3.04
CA ASP A 62 14.01 -11.37 -4.24
C ASP A 62 12.53 -11.40 -4.67
N GLY A 63 11.94 -10.22 -4.91
CA GLY A 63 10.55 -10.10 -5.34
C GLY A 63 10.32 -10.61 -6.76
N ALA A 64 11.35 -10.57 -7.62
CA ALA A 64 11.27 -11.02 -9.01
C ALA A 64 10.91 -12.51 -9.14
N TYR A 65 11.18 -13.33 -8.11
CA TYR A 65 10.83 -14.76 -8.11
C TYR A 65 9.32 -15.02 -8.03
N PHE A 66 8.56 -14.05 -7.52
CA PHE A 66 7.08 -14.10 -7.53
C PHE A 66 6.51 -13.33 -8.71
N GLY A 67 7.19 -12.28 -9.13
CA GLY A 67 6.77 -11.41 -10.21
C GLY A 67 5.73 -10.37 -9.79
N THR A 68 5.50 -9.41 -10.67
CA THR A 68 4.60 -8.27 -10.47
C THR A 68 3.13 -8.65 -10.62
N THR A 69 2.82 -9.70 -11.38
CA THR A 69 1.46 -10.07 -11.80
C THR A 69 0.80 -11.17 -10.98
N PHE A 70 1.59 -11.95 -10.24
CA PHE A 70 1.11 -13.13 -9.51
C PHE A 70 -0.16 -12.89 -8.66
N PRO A 71 -0.24 -11.88 -7.76
CA PRO A 71 -1.42 -11.74 -6.91
C PRO A 71 -2.69 -11.42 -7.71
N HIS A 72 -2.55 -10.72 -8.83
CA HIS A 72 -3.66 -10.38 -9.70
C HIS A 72 -4.16 -11.61 -10.46
N LEU A 73 -3.25 -12.40 -11.03
CA LEU A 73 -3.59 -13.65 -11.69
C LEU A 73 -4.21 -14.66 -10.71
N PHE A 74 -3.69 -14.71 -9.49
CA PHE A 74 -4.25 -15.56 -8.44
C PHE A 74 -5.71 -15.21 -8.12
N MET A 75 -6.02 -13.92 -7.97
CA MET A 75 -7.39 -13.47 -7.69
C MET A 75 -8.34 -13.70 -8.87
N MET A 76 -7.85 -13.60 -10.12
CA MET A 76 -8.64 -13.98 -11.30
C MET A 76 -8.89 -15.50 -11.38
N THR A 77 -7.96 -16.30 -10.87
CA THR A 77 -8.08 -17.78 -10.85
C THR A 77 -9.06 -18.25 -9.77
N PHE A 78 -9.09 -17.57 -8.63
CA PHE A 78 -9.91 -17.90 -7.45
C PHE A 78 -10.77 -16.69 -7.04
N PRO A 79 -11.78 -16.31 -7.85
CA PRO A 79 -12.59 -15.12 -7.61
C PRO A 79 -13.38 -15.17 -6.30
N GLU A 80 -13.67 -16.35 -5.78
CA GLU A 80 -14.34 -16.58 -4.49
C GLU A 80 -13.52 -16.10 -3.28
N LEU A 81 -12.21 -15.94 -3.44
CA LEU A 81 -11.31 -15.42 -2.40
C LEU A 81 -11.25 -13.89 -2.40
N ILE A 82 -11.83 -13.22 -3.41
CA ILE A 82 -11.83 -11.77 -3.50
C ILE A 82 -12.75 -11.22 -2.40
N PRO A 83 -12.22 -10.42 -1.46
CA PRO A 83 -13.05 -9.93 -0.38
C PRO A 83 -14.09 -8.92 -0.87
N HIS A 84 -15.33 -9.07 -0.42
CA HIS A 84 -16.44 -8.18 -0.78
C HIS A 84 -16.47 -6.86 0.01
N HIS A 85 -15.87 -6.82 1.20
CA HIS A 85 -15.88 -5.65 2.06
C HIS A 85 -14.67 -4.75 1.79
N VAL A 86 -14.91 -3.46 1.58
CA VAL A 86 -13.84 -2.47 1.53
C VAL A 86 -13.38 -2.13 2.95
N SER A 87 -12.06 -2.10 3.15
CA SER A 87 -11.46 -1.64 4.41
C SER A 87 -11.97 -0.24 4.76
N GLN A 88 -12.54 -0.07 5.96
CA GLN A 88 -12.99 1.25 6.41
C GLN A 88 -11.77 2.17 6.57
N PRO A 89 -11.84 3.43 6.08
CA PRO A 89 -10.77 4.38 6.28
C PRO A 89 -10.68 4.81 7.74
N PHE A 90 -9.46 5.07 8.21
CA PHE A 90 -9.25 5.63 9.54
C PHE A 90 -9.87 7.03 9.64
N VAL A 91 -10.65 7.27 10.69
CA VAL A 91 -11.24 8.59 10.98
C VAL A 91 -10.45 9.24 12.13
N PRO A 92 -9.60 10.25 11.85
CA PRO A 92 -8.79 10.89 12.87
C PRO A 92 -9.66 11.72 13.82
N ARG A 93 -9.41 11.58 15.12
CA ARG A 93 -10.12 12.28 16.19
C ARG A 93 -9.15 12.84 17.24
N VAL A 94 -9.47 14.02 17.78
CA VAL A 94 -8.75 14.67 18.88
C VAL A 94 -9.79 15.00 19.95
N PHE A 95 -9.59 14.50 21.18
CA PHE A 95 -10.58 14.57 22.27
C PHE A 95 -11.99 14.09 21.88
N GLY A 96 -12.08 13.08 21.01
CA GLY A 96 -13.36 12.53 20.52
C GLY A 96 -13.96 13.26 19.31
N PHE A 97 -13.53 14.48 19.01
CA PHE A 97 -14.00 15.26 17.87
C PHE A 97 -13.24 14.92 16.60
N ARG A 98 -13.97 14.79 15.49
CA ARG A 98 -13.37 14.58 14.16
C ARG A 98 -12.61 15.84 13.75
N ILE A 99 -11.43 15.66 13.16
CA ILE A 99 -10.69 16.79 12.58
C ILE A 99 -11.50 17.35 11.41
N HIS A 100 -11.74 18.66 11.40
CA HIS A 100 -12.49 19.32 10.34
C HIS A 100 -11.67 19.37 9.03
N LYS A 101 -12.34 19.29 7.88
CA LYS A 101 -11.68 19.24 6.55
C LYS A 101 -10.84 20.48 6.22
N SER A 102 -11.15 21.63 6.82
CA SER A 102 -10.38 22.87 6.67
C SER A 102 -9.08 22.92 7.49
N SER A 103 -8.86 21.95 8.38
CA SER A 103 -7.65 21.89 9.20
C SER A 103 -6.41 21.63 8.33
N PRO A 104 -5.24 22.21 8.67
CA PRO A 104 -3.96 21.92 8.02
C PRO A 104 -3.64 20.42 7.93
N TYR A 105 -4.14 19.61 8.87
CA TYR A 105 -4.02 18.15 8.86
C TYR A 105 -4.48 17.52 7.53
N HIS A 106 -5.59 18.01 6.96
CA HIS A 106 -6.11 17.54 5.69
C HIS A 106 -5.55 18.32 4.48
N ALA A 107 -5.12 19.58 4.67
CA ALA A 107 -4.60 20.42 3.59
C ALA A 107 -3.33 19.85 2.93
N ALA A 108 -2.46 19.20 3.70
CA ALA A 108 -1.21 18.60 3.18
C ALA A 108 -1.43 17.36 2.29
N ILE A 109 -2.59 16.70 2.39
CA ILE A 109 -2.91 15.47 1.65
C ILE A 109 -3.39 15.79 0.23
N VAL A 110 -3.99 16.96 0.00
CA VAL A 110 -4.54 17.35 -1.30
C VAL A 110 -3.43 17.65 -2.33
N THR A 111 -2.25 18.08 -1.87
CA THR A 111 -1.13 18.45 -2.75
C THR A 111 -0.42 17.28 -3.44
N SER A 112 -0.63 16.03 -3.03
CA SER A 112 -0.01 14.86 -3.67
C SER A 112 -0.79 14.28 -4.84
N SER A 113 -2.06 14.67 -5.04
CA SER A 113 -2.92 14.10 -6.09
C SER A 113 -3.38 15.10 -7.14
N GLY A 114 -2.94 16.36 -7.09
CA GLY A 114 -3.30 17.34 -8.10
C GLY A 114 -2.54 18.65 -7.98
N ALA A 115 -1.91 19.04 -9.09
CA ALA A 115 -1.27 20.33 -9.36
C ALA A 115 0.11 20.59 -8.70
N ILE A 116 1.14 20.29 -9.48
CA ILE A 116 2.42 21.01 -9.48
C ILE A 116 2.10 22.49 -9.77
N LYS A 117 1.83 23.30 -8.74
CA LYS A 117 1.87 24.76 -8.88
C LYS A 117 3.33 25.18 -8.81
N ARG A 118 3.91 25.48 -9.97
CA ARG A 118 5.20 26.16 -10.12
C ARG A 118 5.21 27.40 -9.22
N ARG A 119 5.99 27.36 -8.14
CA ARG A 119 6.20 28.50 -7.26
C ARG A 119 6.85 29.62 -8.09
N SER A 120 6.12 30.68 -8.36
CA SER A 120 6.66 31.87 -9.02
C SER A 120 7.78 32.45 -8.15
N LYS A 121 8.94 32.73 -8.78
CA LYS A 121 10.07 33.39 -8.14
C LYS A 121 9.59 34.74 -7.61
N VAL A 122 9.60 34.91 -6.29
CA VAL A 122 9.44 36.23 -5.65
C VAL A 122 10.67 37.05 -6.02
N SER A 123 10.43 38.09 -6.81
CA SER A 123 11.41 39.11 -7.19
C SER A 123 11.98 39.78 -5.94
N ARG A 124 13.27 39.54 -5.65
CA ARG A 124 14.01 40.34 -4.68
C ARG A 124 14.36 41.67 -5.36
N ARG A 125 13.58 42.71 -5.09
CA ARG A 125 13.95 44.10 -5.37
C ARG A 125 15.21 44.41 -4.54
N ALA A 126 16.34 44.57 -5.20
CA ALA A 126 17.52 45.20 -4.62
C ALA A 126 17.20 46.69 -4.40
N LYS A 127 17.30 47.14 -3.15
CA LYS A 127 17.45 48.56 -2.82
C LYS A 127 18.93 48.88 -3.04
N ALA A 128 19.24 49.70 -4.04
CA ALA A 128 20.51 50.39 -4.13
C ALA A 128 20.32 51.79 -3.51
N LEU A 129 21.19 52.11 -2.56
CA LEU A 129 21.53 53.48 -2.18
C LEU A 129 22.41 54.10 -3.29
#